data_AF-A0A1H6TN44-F1
#
_entry.id   AF-A0A1H6TN44-F1
#
_cell.length_a   1.000
_cell.length_b   1.000
_cell.length_c   1.000
_cell.angle_alpha   90.00
_cell.angle_beta   90.00
_cell.angle_gamma   90.00
#
_symmetry.space_group_name_H-M   'P 1'
#
loop_
_entity.id
_entity.type
_entity.pdbx_description
1 polymer ?
#
loop_
_entity_poly.entity_id
_entity_poly.type
_entity_poly.pdbx_seq_one_letter_code
_entity_poly.pdbx_strand_id
1 'polypeptide(L)' 'MLTDKQISDLVQLLEECKENNMSLGIAEVTRLIYPLSKKAKQEKTTEK' A
#
# COMPACT_ATOMS: atom_id res chain seq x y z
N MET A 1 4.62 13.05 -1.62
CA MET A 1 3.23 13.33 -1.22
C MET A 1 2.35 12.21 -1.77
N LEU A 2 1.29 11.84 -1.04
CA LEU A 2 0.30 10.89 -1.54
C LEU A 2 -0.51 11.53 -2.66
N THR A 3 -0.92 10.72 -3.64
CA THR A 3 -1.82 11.18 -4.72
C THR A 3 -3.27 11.19 -4.22
N ASP A 4 -4.13 12.01 -4.83
CA ASP A 4 -5.57 12.07 -4.49
C ASP A 4 -6.24 10.69 -4.54
N LYS A 5 -5.81 9.85 -5.48
CA LYS A 5 -6.27 8.46 -5.57
C LYS A 5 -5.87 7.64 -4.34
N GLN A 6 -4.61 7.71 -3.91
CA GLN A 6 -4.15 7.00 -2.71
C GLN A 6 -4.82 7.53 -1.44
N ILE A 7 -5.16 8.82 -1.39
CA ILE A 7 -5.91 9.40 -0.27
C ILE A 7 -7.33 8.83 -0.26
N SER A 8 -8.01 8.82 -1.40
CA SER A 8 -9.36 8.24 -1.55
C SER A 8 -9.38 6.76 -1.17
N ASP A 9 -8.45 5.97 -1.69
CA ASP A 9 -8.35 4.53 -1.40
C ASP A 9 -8.08 4.29 0.10
N LEU A 10 -7.30 5.15 0.76
CA LEU A 10 -7.01 5.04 2.20
C LEU A 10 -8.23 5.37 3.07
N VAL A 11 -8.99 6.40 2.69
CA VAL A 11 -10.23 6.78 3.39
C VAL A 11 -11.25 5.65 3.32
N GLN A 12 -11.42 5.05 2.14
CA GLN A 12 -12.33 3.93 1.97
C GLN A 12 -11.91 2.72 2.84
N LEU A 13 -10.62 2.38 2.86
CA LEU A 13 -10.09 1.29 3.69
C LEU A 13 -10.35 1.53 5.20
N LEU A 14 -10.25 2.79 5.65
CA LEU A 14 -10.52 3.20 7.03
C LEU A 14 -12.00 3.06 7.38
N GLU A 15 -12.89 3.42 6.46
CA GLU A 15 -14.35 3.26 6.63
C GLU A 15 -14.73 1.78 6.71
N GLU A 16 -14.23 0.94 5.80
CA GLU A 16 -14.49 -0.49 5.81
C GLU A 16 -13.99 -1.17 7.10
N CYS A 17 -12.80 -0.80 7.59
CA CYS A 17 -12.30 -1.32 8.87
C CYS A 17 -13.16 -0.89 10.07
N LYS A 18 -13.66 0.34 10.05
CA LYS A 18 -14.55 0.86 11.10
C LYS A 18 -15.90 0.13 11.11
N GLU A 19 -16.49 -0.12 9.94
CA GLU A 19 -17.75 -0.85 9.81
C GLU A 19 -17.62 -2.32 10.25
N ASN A 20 -16.51 -2.96 9.92
CA ASN A 20 -16.27 -4.37 10.24
C ASN A 20 -15.65 -4.61 11.62
N ASN A 21 -15.45 -3.57 12.45
CA ASN A 21 -14.69 -3.64 13.72
C ASN A 21 -13.31 -4.32 13.56
N MET A 22 -12.67 -4.11 12.40
CA MET A 22 -11.37 -4.67 12.09
C MET A 22 -10.26 -3.66 12.38
N SER A 23 -9.13 -4.16 12.87
CA SER A 23 -7.94 -3.33 13.04
C SER A 23 -7.23 -3.17 11.70
N LEU A 24 -6.94 -1.93 11.32
CA LEU A 24 -6.24 -1.59 10.10
C LEU A 24 -4.77 -2.06 10.20
N GLY A 25 -4.43 -3.12 9.48
CA GLY A 25 -3.07 -3.63 9.46
C GLY A 25 -2.09 -2.66 8.79
N ILE A 26 -0.92 -2.42 9.41
CA ILE A 26 0.14 -1.57 8.84
C ILE A 26 0.53 -2.03 7.42
N ALA A 27 0.47 -3.33 7.14
CA ALA A 27 0.77 -3.89 5.82
C ALA A 27 -0.26 -3.53 4.73
N GLU A 28 -1.52 -3.28 5.08
CA GLU A 28 -2.58 -2.83 4.15
C GLU A 28 -2.36 -1.36 3.79
N VAL A 29 -2.15 -0.52 4.82
CA VAL A 29 -1.82 0.90 4.64
C VAL A 29 -0.56 1.07 3.81
N THR A 30 0.51 0.34 4.15
CA THR A 30 1.81 0.43 3.47
C THR A 30 1.71 0.08 1.99
N ARG A 31 0.91 -0.93 1.61
CA ARG A 31 0.70 -1.29 0.20
C ARG A 31 0.03 -0.19 -0.61
N LEU A 32 -0.81 0.61 0.04
CA LEU A 32 -1.63 1.63 -0.58
C LEU A 32 -0.87 2.96 -0.71
N ILE A 33 -0.14 3.35 0.34
CA ILE A 33 0.67 4.58 0.34
C ILE A 33 2.04 4.40 -0.33
N TYR A 34 2.56 3.17 -0.34
CA TYR A 34 3.82 2.79 -0.96
C TYR A 34 3.60 1.53 -1.80
N PRO A 35 2.95 1.66 -2.97
CA PRO A 35 2.79 0.52 -3.86
C PRO A 35 4.19 0.04 -4.24
N LEU A 36 4.59 -1.11 -3.70
CA LEU A 36 5.76 -1.83 -4.12
C LEU A 36 5.52 -2.22 -5.58
N SER A 37 5.89 -1.32 -6.49
CA SER A 37 5.97 -1.62 -7.89
C SER A 37 6.80 -2.89 -7.98
N LYS A 38 6.21 -3.97 -8.52
CA LYS A 38 6.96 -5.17 -8.92
C LYS A 38 8.11 -4.85 -9.90
N LYS A 39 8.24 -3.58 -10.34
CA LYS A 39 9.37 -3.00 -11.06
C LYS A 39 10.58 -2.59 -10.19
N ALA A 40 10.69 -3.03 -8.94
CA ALA A 40 11.94 -2.96 -8.17
C ALA A 40 12.60 -4.34 -7.92
N LYS A 41 12.33 -5.32 -8.81
CA LYS A 41 13.30 -6.37 -9.13
C LYS A 41 13.85 -6.12 -10.54
N GLN A 42 14.40 -4.94 -10.77
CA GLN A 42 15.52 -4.86 -11.71
C GLN A 42 16.69 -5.51 -11.00
N GLU A 43 16.97 -6.74 -11.42
CA GLU A 43 18.32 -7.21 -11.67
C GLU A 43 19.37 -6.77 -10.65
N LYS A 44 19.60 -7.62 -9.63
CA LYS A 44 20.98 -7.85 -9.21
C LYS A 44 21.66 -8.59 -10.37
N THR A 45 22.07 -7.86 -11.41
CA THR A 45 23.14 -8.32 -12.27
C THR A 45 24.41 -8.28 -11.44
N THR A 46 25.13 -9.40 -11.44
CA THR A 46 26.60 -9.53 -11.53
C THR A 46 27.04 -10.81 -10.80
N GLU A 47 27.19 -11.86 -11.60
CA GLU A 47 28.44 -12.63 -11.76
C GLU A 47 29.11 -13.20 -10.50
N LYS A 48 29.00 -14.52 -10.31
CA LYS A 48 30.13 -15.46 -10.31
C LYS A 48 29.65 -16.91 -10.29
#